data_AF-A0A972FN68-F1
#
_entry.id   AF-A0A972FN68-F1
#
_cell.length_a   1.000
_cell.length_b   1.000
_cell.length_c   1.000
_cell.angle_alpha   90.00
_cell.angle_beta   90.00
_cell.angle_gamma   90.00
#
_symmetry.space_group_name_H-M   'P 1'
#
loop_
_entity.id
_entity.type
_entity.pdbx_description
1 polymer ?
#
loop_
_entity_poly.entity_id
_entity_poly.type
_entity_poly.pdbx_seq_one_letter_code
_entity_poly.pdbx_strand_id
1 'polypeptide(L)'
;QSEAQLGEVVEALAAAAAAREAARRQLLAAREAAAAAAARAPTSPAPTVAQPARSAEPVRGVARDTAGPTPTGIRFSQLRGNIGFPVRGELIGRFGAPRAEGGTRWRGIFIRAREGEQVVAVAPGEVVFSDWLRGYGNLLIIEHDDDYLTIYGNNDALL
;
A
#
# COMPACT_ATOMS: atom_id res chain seq x y z
N GLN A 1 23.42 -7.27 6.83
CA GLN A 1 23.54 -6.41 5.64
C GLN A 1 22.19 -6.20 4.95
N SER A 2 21.44 -7.26 4.65
CA SER A 2 20.09 -7.14 4.04
C SER A 2 19.12 -6.28 4.87
N GLU A 3 19.08 -6.41 6.19
CA GLU A 3 18.22 -5.59 7.07
C GLU A 3 18.50 -4.09 6.97
N ALA A 4 19.78 -3.70 6.82
CA ALA A 4 20.15 -2.30 6.67
C ALA A 4 19.62 -1.73 5.34
N GLN A 5 19.71 -2.52 4.26
CA GLN A 5 19.19 -2.13 2.94
C GLN A 5 17.67 -1.99 2.94
N LEU A 6 16.94 -2.89 3.61
CA LEU A 6 15.49 -2.74 3.75
C LEU A 6 15.13 -1.47 4.54
N GLY A 7 15.87 -1.20 5.63
CA GLY A 7 15.70 0.04 6.40
C GLY A 7 15.89 1.28 5.55
N GLU A 8 16.95 1.33 4.74
CA GLU A 8 17.23 2.44 3.82
C GLU A 8 16.09 2.66 2.81
N VAL A 9 15.56 1.59 2.21
CA VAL A 9 14.41 1.67 1.29
C VAL A 9 13.18 2.22 2.02
N VAL A 10 12.87 1.73 3.21
CA VAL A 10 11.70 2.19 3.99
C VAL A 10 11.84 3.67 4.37
N GLU A 11 13.02 4.11 4.81
CA GLU A 11 13.27 5.52 5.13
C GLU A 11 13.14 6.42 3.88
N ALA A 12 13.66 5.98 2.73
CA ALA A 12 13.49 6.70 1.48
C ALA A 12 12.02 6.82 1.06
N LEU A 13 11.23 5.76 1.25
CA LEU A 13 9.79 5.77 0.99
C LEU A 13 9.04 6.70 1.94
N ALA A 14 9.38 6.68 3.24
CA ALA A 14 8.79 7.58 4.22
C ALA A 14 9.09 9.05 3.90
N ALA A 15 10.33 9.37 3.50
CA ALA A 15 10.70 10.70 3.05
C ALA A 15 9.94 11.12 1.78
N ALA A 16 9.76 10.20 0.82
CA ALA A 16 8.98 10.44 -0.38
C ALA A 16 7.49 10.68 -0.07
N ALA A 17 6.91 9.92 0.86
CA ALA A 17 5.54 10.11 1.32
C ALA A 17 5.35 11.49 1.96
N ALA A 18 6.23 11.87 2.90
CA ALA A 18 6.18 13.19 3.53
C ALA A 18 6.30 14.35 2.52
N ALA A 19 7.12 14.19 1.48
CA ALA A 19 7.25 15.16 0.40
C ALA A 19 5.95 15.27 -0.44
N ARG A 20 5.32 14.13 -0.75
CA ARG A 20 4.02 14.09 -1.46
C ARG A 20 2.92 14.78 -0.65
N GLU A 21 2.88 14.56 0.66
CA GLU A 21 1.92 15.22 1.55
C GLU A 21 2.11 16.74 1.62
N ALA A 22 3.37 17.19 1.71
CA ALA A 22 3.69 18.61 1.70
C ALA A 22 3.24 19.28 0.39
N ALA A 23 3.52 18.66 -0.75
CA ALA A 23 3.08 19.15 -2.06
C ALA A 23 1.54 19.20 -2.17
N ARG A 24 0.85 18.17 -1.67
CA ARG A 24 -0.62 18.13 -1.65
C ARG A 24 -1.21 19.27 -0.81
N ARG A 25 -0.64 19.55 0.37
CA ARG A 25 -1.08 20.68 1.22
C ARG A 25 -0.88 22.03 0.54
N GLN A 26 0.24 22.23 -0.15
CA GLN A 26 0.49 23.46 -0.91
C GLN A 26 -0.51 23.65 -2.04
N LEU A 27 -0.84 22.58 -2.79
CA LEU A 27 -1.81 22.66 -3.88
C LEU A 27 -3.22 23.01 -3.38
N LEU A 28 -3.64 22.43 -2.24
CA LEU A 28 -4.94 22.74 -1.63
C LEU A 28 -4.99 24.20 -1.15
N ALA A 29 -3.96 24.67 -0.45
CA ALA A 29 -3.85 26.07 -0.03
C ALA A 29 -3.84 27.04 -1.23
N ALA A 30 -3.15 26.69 -2.31
CA ALA A 30 -3.13 27.48 -3.54
C ALA A 30 -4.51 27.52 -4.22
N ARG A 31 -5.24 26.39 -4.24
CA ARG A 31 -6.61 26.33 -4.76
C ARG A 31 -7.57 27.19 -3.94
N GLU A 32 -7.49 27.13 -2.62
CA GLU A 32 -8.32 27.96 -1.73
C GLU A 32 -8.01 29.45 -1.90
N ALA A 33 -6.73 29.82 -1.99
CA ALA A 33 -6.32 31.20 -2.25
C ALA A 33 -6.81 31.70 -3.62
N ALA A 34 -6.73 30.88 -4.67
CA ALA A 34 -7.26 31.22 -5.99
C ALA A 34 -8.79 31.37 -5.98
N ALA A 35 -9.51 30.49 -5.27
CA ALA A 35 -10.96 30.59 -5.13
C ALA A 35 -11.37 31.87 -4.36
N ALA A 36 -10.66 32.21 -3.28
CA ALA A 36 -10.89 33.43 -2.51
C ALA A 36 -10.60 34.71 -3.33
N ALA A 37 -9.58 34.68 -4.20
CA ALA A 37 -9.29 35.79 -5.11
C ALA A 37 -10.37 35.93 -6.21
N ALA A 38 -10.84 34.81 -6.78
CA ALA A 38 -11.90 34.81 -7.79
C ALA A 38 -13.25 35.29 -7.23
N ALA A 39 -13.55 35.01 -5.96
CA ALA A 39 -14.77 35.48 -5.29
C ALA A 39 -14.80 37.00 -5.03
N ARG A 40 -13.65 37.70 -5.13
CA ARG A 40 -13.53 39.15 -4.94
C ARG A 40 -13.59 39.96 -6.24
N ALA A 41 -13.63 39.31 -7.40
CA ALA A 41 -13.78 39.96 -8.70
C ALA A 41 -15.27 40.08 -9.09
N PRO A 42 -15.74 41.20 -9.68
CA PRO A 42 -17.10 41.28 -10.19
C PRO A 42 -17.26 40.31 -11.38
N THR A 43 -18.33 39.53 -11.33
CA THR A 43 -18.67 38.43 -12.23
C THR A 43 -19.31 38.90 -13.53
N SER A 44 -18.98 38.23 -14.65
CA SER A 44 -19.90 38.06 -15.79
C SER A 44 -19.95 36.57 -16.12
N PRO A 45 -21.14 35.97 -16.32
CA PRO A 45 -21.27 34.51 -16.33
C PRO A 45 -21.16 33.89 -17.74
N ALA A 46 -20.45 32.75 -17.77
CA ALA A 46 -20.63 31.53 -18.58
C ALA A 46 -20.60 31.61 -20.13
N PRO A 47 -20.14 30.52 -20.80
CA PRO A 47 -21.08 29.43 -21.03
C PRO A 47 -20.56 28.03 -20.67
N THR A 48 -21.57 27.23 -20.31
CA THR A 48 -21.67 25.78 -20.24
C THR A 48 -20.90 25.03 -21.33
N VAL A 49 -20.02 24.11 -20.91
CA VAL A 49 -19.72 22.91 -21.70
C VAL A 49 -20.15 21.70 -20.89
N ALA A 50 -21.35 21.22 -21.20
CA ALA A 50 -21.81 19.90 -20.84
C ALA A 50 -20.88 18.86 -21.47
N GLN A 51 -20.31 17.97 -20.66
CA GLN A 51 -19.61 16.80 -21.15
C GLN A 51 -20.39 15.56 -20.70
N PRO A 52 -20.80 14.67 -21.62
CA PRO A 52 -21.62 13.51 -21.29
C PRO A 52 -20.81 12.48 -20.50
N ALA A 53 -21.50 11.89 -19.52
CA ALA A 53 -21.00 10.83 -18.66
C ALA A 53 -20.42 9.67 -19.47
N ARG A 54 -19.13 9.38 -19.29
CA ARG A 54 -18.57 8.09 -19.68
C ARG A 54 -18.99 7.07 -18.62
N SER A 55 -19.83 6.14 -19.05
CA SER A 55 -20.22 4.94 -18.33
C SER A 55 -18.98 4.20 -17.84
N ALA A 56 -18.80 4.14 -16.52
CA ALA A 56 -17.93 3.14 -15.91
C ALA A 56 -18.76 1.85 -15.80
N GLU A 57 -18.50 0.89 -16.68
CA GLU A 57 -19.00 -0.46 -16.50
C GLU A 57 -18.32 -1.09 -15.25
N PRO A 58 -19.07 -1.64 -14.30
CA PRO A 58 -18.48 -2.43 -13.24
C PRO A 58 -18.11 -3.79 -13.83
N VAL A 59 -16.83 -4.04 -14.08
CA VAL A 59 -16.34 -5.41 -14.32
C VAL A 59 -16.54 -6.21 -13.04
N ARG A 60 -17.60 -7.02 -13.06
CA ARG A 60 -17.96 -8.01 -12.04
C ARG A 60 -17.53 -9.39 -12.51
N GLY A 61 -16.85 -10.12 -11.63
CA GLY A 61 -16.50 -11.54 -11.78
C GLY A 61 -15.06 -11.72 -12.23
N VAL A 62 -14.23 -12.49 -11.55
CA VAL A 62 -14.49 -13.87 -11.15
C VAL A 62 -13.94 -14.15 -9.76
N ALA A 63 -14.81 -14.56 -8.84
CA ALA A 63 -14.41 -15.27 -7.64
C ALA A 63 -13.91 -16.67 -8.03
N ARG A 64 -12.64 -16.95 -7.73
CA ARG A 64 -12.16 -18.31 -7.46
C ARG A 64 -11.17 -18.27 -6.31
N ASP A 65 -11.68 -18.76 -5.19
CA ASP A 65 -11.01 -19.46 -4.09
C ASP A 65 -9.58 -19.07 -3.69
N THR A 66 -9.57 -18.54 -2.45
CA THR A 66 -8.58 -18.82 -1.41
C THR A 66 -7.38 -17.85 -1.34
N ALA A 67 -7.67 -16.67 -0.82
CA ALA A 67 -6.98 -15.91 0.22
C ALA A 67 -8.05 -14.98 0.81
N GLY A 68 -7.95 -14.55 2.08
CA GLY A 68 -9.04 -13.81 2.73
C GLY A 68 -9.43 -12.54 1.95
N PRO A 69 -10.72 -12.15 1.89
CA PRO A 69 -11.12 -10.94 1.18
C PRO A 69 -10.44 -9.71 1.79
N THR A 70 -9.74 -8.95 0.96
CA THR A 70 -9.17 -7.65 1.32
C THR A 70 -10.31 -6.70 1.70
N PRO A 71 -10.38 -6.20 2.95
CA PRO A 71 -11.47 -5.33 3.38
C PRO A 71 -11.48 -4.03 2.58
N THR A 72 -12.59 -3.70 1.92
CA THR A 72 -12.74 -2.46 1.14
C THR A 72 -13.56 -1.43 1.91
N GLY A 73 -13.13 -0.17 1.90
CA GLY A 73 -13.84 0.94 2.58
C GLY A 73 -13.57 1.06 4.09
N ILE A 74 -12.68 0.24 4.63
CA ILE A 74 -12.23 0.27 6.03
C ILE A 74 -10.79 0.77 6.04
N ARG A 75 -10.47 1.72 6.93
CA ARG A 75 -9.09 2.20 7.11
C ARG A 75 -8.21 1.08 7.64
N PHE A 76 -6.96 1.03 7.17
CA PHE A 76 -6.00 -0.02 7.59
C PHE A 76 -5.85 -0.13 9.12
N SER A 77 -5.78 1.00 9.81
CA SER A 77 -5.68 1.06 11.28
C SER A 77 -6.79 0.31 12.02
N GLN A 78 -7.97 0.20 11.43
CA GLN A 78 -9.13 -0.49 12.01
C GLN A 78 -9.06 -2.01 11.84
N LEU A 79 -8.18 -2.52 10.97
CA LEU A 79 -7.97 -3.97 10.78
C LEU A 79 -7.09 -4.58 11.88
N ARG A 80 -6.62 -3.80 12.85
CA ARG A 80 -5.79 -4.28 13.96
C ARG A 80 -6.41 -5.51 14.63
N GLY A 81 -5.68 -6.61 14.63
CA GLY A 81 -6.11 -7.89 15.23
C GLY A 81 -7.04 -8.73 14.35
N ASN A 82 -7.45 -8.23 13.19
CA ASN A 82 -8.35 -8.92 12.25
C ASN A 82 -7.81 -8.92 10.80
N ILE A 83 -6.48 -8.83 10.65
CA ILE A 83 -5.80 -8.96 9.36
C ILE A 83 -5.76 -10.44 8.97
N GLY A 84 -6.32 -10.76 7.79
CA GLY A 84 -6.24 -12.09 7.20
C GLY A 84 -4.82 -12.43 6.74
N PHE A 85 -4.55 -13.72 6.54
CA PHE A 85 -3.27 -14.15 5.98
C PHE A 85 -3.16 -13.78 4.49
N PRO A 86 -2.01 -13.25 4.04
CA PRO A 86 -1.82 -12.84 2.65
C PRO A 86 -1.61 -14.01 1.68
N VAL A 87 -1.29 -15.20 2.19
CA VAL A 87 -1.06 -16.40 1.39
C VAL A 87 -1.53 -17.63 2.17
N ARG A 88 -1.96 -18.67 1.46
CA ARG A 88 -2.21 -19.98 2.07
C ARG A 88 -0.90 -20.64 2.47
N GLY A 89 -0.79 -21.02 3.73
CA GLY A 89 0.40 -21.70 4.21
C GLY A 89 0.43 -21.91 5.71
N GLU A 90 1.57 -22.40 6.17
CA GLU A 90 1.84 -22.64 7.58
C GLU A 90 2.65 -21.49 8.17
N LEU A 91 2.25 -20.97 9.33
CA LEU A 91 2.99 -19.95 10.04
C LEU A 91 4.23 -20.56 10.72
N ILE A 92 5.41 -20.33 10.14
CA ILE A 92 6.69 -20.90 10.59
C ILE A 92 7.54 -19.93 11.40
N GLY A 93 7.25 -18.62 11.31
CA GLY A 93 7.94 -17.59 12.06
C GLY A 93 6.94 -16.55 12.56
N ARG A 94 6.97 -16.27 13.86
CA ARG A 94 6.15 -15.23 14.49
C ARG A 94 7.02 -14.03 14.80
N PHE A 95 6.45 -12.83 14.65
CA PHE A 95 7.11 -11.60 15.05
C PHE A 95 7.61 -11.68 16.50
N GLY A 96 8.85 -11.26 16.74
CA GLY A 96 9.49 -11.23 18.04
C GLY A 96 10.00 -12.59 18.56
N ALA A 97 9.68 -13.71 17.91
CA ALA A 97 10.21 -15.01 18.27
C ALA A 97 11.70 -15.14 17.90
N PRO A 98 12.50 -15.89 18.68
CA PRO A 98 13.91 -16.13 18.35
C PRO A 98 14.03 -16.96 17.06
N ARG A 99 15.01 -16.64 16.23
CA ARG A 99 15.42 -17.51 15.11
C ARG A 99 16.18 -18.73 15.63
N ALA A 100 15.98 -19.85 14.97
CA ALA A 100 16.64 -21.12 15.30
C ALA A 100 18.18 -21.05 15.21
N GLU A 101 18.72 -20.19 14.34
CA GLU A 101 20.17 -19.98 14.18
C GLU A 101 20.82 -19.06 15.25
N GLY A 102 20.05 -18.61 16.25
CA GLY A 102 20.57 -17.86 17.39
C GLY A 102 20.69 -16.34 17.17
N GLY A 103 20.28 -15.59 18.19
CA GLY A 103 20.56 -14.16 18.35
C GLY A 103 19.50 -13.19 17.79
N THR A 104 18.97 -13.42 16.59
CA THR A 104 18.07 -12.45 15.94
C THR A 104 16.60 -12.85 16.09
N ARG A 105 15.76 -11.91 16.50
CA ARG A 105 14.30 -12.11 16.54
C ARG A 105 13.69 -11.85 15.18
N TRP A 106 12.62 -12.56 14.84
CA TRP A 106 11.86 -12.29 13.63
C TRP A 106 11.25 -10.89 13.67
N ARG A 107 11.48 -10.09 12.62
CA ARG A 107 10.93 -8.73 12.45
C ARG A 107 9.62 -8.71 11.63
N GLY A 108 9.01 -9.88 11.41
CA GLY A 108 7.76 -10.07 10.68
C GLY A 108 7.19 -11.46 10.94
N ILE A 109 6.13 -11.80 10.22
CA ILE A 109 5.62 -13.17 10.14
C ILE A 109 6.18 -13.88 8.91
N PHE A 110 6.44 -15.17 9.04
CA PHE A 110 6.98 -16.00 7.96
C PHE A 110 6.01 -17.15 7.72
N ILE A 111 5.50 -17.23 6.50
CA ILE A 111 4.49 -18.20 6.11
C ILE A 111 5.12 -19.11 5.06
N ARG A 112 5.13 -20.42 5.32
CA ARG A 112 5.55 -21.42 4.35
C ARG A 112 4.39 -21.68 3.40
N ALA A 113 4.53 -21.23 2.17
CA ALA A 113 3.59 -21.47 1.08
C ALA A 113 4.22 -22.37 0.00
N ARG A 114 3.40 -22.87 -0.92
CA ARG A 114 3.87 -23.56 -2.12
C ARG A 114 4.40 -22.52 -3.14
N GLU A 115 5.34 -22.94 -3.96
CA GLU A 115 5.81 -22.11 -5.07
C GLU A 115 4.66 -21.82 -6.05
N GLY A 116 4.60 -20.59 -6.56
CA GLY A 116 3.52 -20.11 -7.43
C GLY A 116 2.19 -19.83 -6.72
N GLU A 117 2.12 -19.96 -5.39
CA GLU A 117 0.91 -19.60 -4.64
C GLU A 117 0.66 -18.09 -4.73
N GLN A 118 -0.58 -17.71 -5.02
CA GLN A 118 -0.95 -16.30 -5.12
C GLN A 118 -0.85 -15.61 -3.75
N VAL A 119 -0.08 -14.52 -3.72
CA VAL A 119 -0.02 -13.60 -2.58
C VAL A 119 -1.00 -12.46 -2.83
N VAL A 120 -1.88 -12.20 -1.86
CA VAL A 120 -2.83 -11.08 -1.91
C VAL A 120 -2.46 -10.01 -0.90
N ALA A 121 -2.73 -8.76 -1.26
CA ALA A 121 -2.59 -7.65 -0.34
C ALA A 121 -3.59 -7.78 0.81
N VAL A 122 -3.11 -7.64 2.04
CA VAL A 122 -3.96 -7.77 3.25
C VAL A 122 -4.99 -6.64 3.38
N ALA A 123 -4.76 -5.52 2.69
CA ALA A 123 -5.60 -4.33 2.68
C ALA A 123 -5.42 -3.57 1.35
N PRO A 124 -6.38 -2.71 0.96
CA PRO A 124 -6.22 -1.85 -0.20
C PRO A 124 -5.13 -0.81 0.06
N GLY A 125 -4.37 -0.45 -0.97
CA GLY A 125 -3.25 0.48 -0.85
C GLY A 125 -2.58 0.77 -2.19
N GLU A 126 -1.54 1.59 -2.16
CA GLU A 126 -0.71 1.95 -3.31
C GLU A 126 0.62 1.20 -3.26
N VAL A 127 1.04 0.64 -4.40
CA VAL A 127 2.37 0.04 -4.51
C VAL A 127 3.41 1.15 -4.60
N VAL A 128 4.26 1.24 -3.58
CA VAL A 128 5.31 2.27 -3.49
C VAL A 128 6.71 1.72 -3.79
N PHE A 129 6.88 0.39 -3.79
CA PHE A 129 8.11 -0.27 -4.20
C PHE A 129 7.81 -1.67 -4.76
N SER A 130 8.47 -2.02 -5.87
CA SER A 130 8.34 -3.32 -6.53
C SER A 130 9.64 -3.66 -7.25
N ASP A 131 10.62 -4.24 -6.54
CA ASP A 131 11.91 -4.62 -7.12
C ASP A 131 12.59 -5.73 -6.30
N TRP A 132 13.69 -6.27 -6.82
CA TRP A 132 14.51 -7.24 -6.15
C TRP A 132 15.41 -6.59 -5.09
N LEU A 133 15.40 -7.14 -3.87
CA LEU A 133 16.27 -6.73 -2.78
C LEU A 133 17.07 -7.90 -2.22
N ARG A 134 18.38 -7.72 -2.08
CA ARG A 134 19.27 -8.78 -1.59
C ARG A 134 18.84 -9.26 -0.20
N GLY A 135 18.63 -10.57 -0.08
CA GLY A 135 18.19 -11.22 1.15
C GLY A 135 16.67 -11.21 1.38
N TYR A 136 15.91 -10.52 0.52
CA TYR A 136 14.44 -10.52 0.50
C TYR A 136 13.84 -10.97 -0.83
N GLY A 137 14.64 -11.15 -1.88
CA GLY A 137 14.14 -11.56 -3.19
C GLY A 137 13.27 -10.47 -3.83
N ASN A 138 12.26 -10.86 -4.62
CA ASN A 138 11.31 -9.90 -5.15
C ASN A 138 10.44 -9.34 -4.02
N LEU A 139 10.58 -8.04 -3.80
CA LEU A 139 10.00 -7.32 -2.69
C LEU A 139 8.92 -6.37 -3.21
N LEU A 140 7.74 -6.44 -2.61
CA LEU A 140 6.63 -5.52 -2.83
C LEU A 140 6.36 -4.76 -1.53
N ILE A 141 6.27 -3.44 -1.60
CA ILE A 141 5.86 -2.59 -0.47
C ILE A 141 4.60 -1.84 -0.87
N ILE A 142 3.56 -1.97 -0.05
CA ILE A 142 2.27 -1.34 -0.23
C ILE A 142 2.05 -0.33 0.90
N GLU A 143 1.79 0.92 0.54
CA GLU A 143 1.35 1.98 1.44
C GLU A 143 -0.17 1.94 1.58
N HIS A 144 -0.65 2.04 2.82
CA HIS A 144 -2.05 2.05 3.19
C HIS A 144 -2.42 3.35 3.89
N ASP A 145 -3.71 3.53 4.18
CA ASP A 145 -4.17 4.64 5.02
C ASP A 145 -3.44 4.69 6.37
N ASP A 146 -3.33 5.89 6.95
CA ASP A 146 -2.75 6.15 8.26
C ASP A 146 -1.25 5.78 8.37
N ASP A 147 -0.48 6.00 7.29
CA ASP A 147 0.97 5.81 7.19
C ASP A 147 1.47 4.38 7.44
N TYR A 148 0.60 3.38 7.22
CA TYR A 148 0.98 1.97 7.36
C TYR A 148 1.60 1.44 6.07
N LEU A 149 2.67 0.67 6.22
CA LEU A 149 3.32 -0.07 5.13
C LEU A 149 3.17 -1.57 5.37
N THR A 150 2.85 -2.33 4.33
CA THR A 150 2.99 -3.78 4.31
C THR A 150 4.07 -4.19 3.33
N ILE A 151 4.86 -5.18 3.72
CA ILE A 151 6.06 -5.61 3.00
C ILE A 151 5.93 -7.11 2.71
N TYR A 152 6.00 -7.48 1.43
CA TYR A 152 5.92 -8.86 0.96
C TYR A 152 7.24 -9.20 0.27
N GLY A 153 8.03 -10.08 0.89
CA GLY A 153 9.29 -10.57 0.34
C GLY A 153 9.18 -12.03 -0.10
N ASN A 154 10.25 -12.50 -0.76
CA ASN A 154 10.41 -13.87 -1.25
C ASN A 154 9.36 -14.27 -2.31
N ASN A 155 8.82 -13.30 -3.05
CA ASN A 155 7.93 -13.58 -4.17
C ASN A 155 8.75 -14.14 -5.35
N ASP A 156 8.14 -15.05 -6.11
CA ASP A 156 8.77 -15.60 -7.32
C ASP A 156 8.74 -14.59 -8.48
N ALA A 157 7.61 -13.89 -8.63
CA ALA A 157 7.43 -12.82 -9.59
C ALA A 157 6.51 -11.72 -9.04
N LEU A 158 6.63 -10.51 -9.60
CA LEU A 158 5.70 -9.40 -9.41
C LEU A 158 4.93 -9.22 -10.72
N LEU A 159 3.60 -9.13 -10.65
CA LEU A 159 2.68 -9.12 -11.79
C LEU A 159 1.91 -7.80 -11.91
#